data_AF-A0A6A3LQQ9-F1
#
_entry.id   AF-A0A6A3LQQ9-F1
#
_cell.length_a   1.000
_cell.length_b   1.000
_cell.length_c   1.000
_cell.angle_alpha   90.00
_cell.angle_beta   90.00
_cell.angle_gamma   90.00
#
_symmetry.space_group_name_H-M   'P 1'
#
loop_
_entity.id
_entity.type
_entity.pdbx_description
1 polymer ?
#
loop_
_entity_poly.entity_id
_entity_poly.type
_entity_poly.pdbx_seq_one_letter_code
_entity_poly.pdbx_strand_id
1 'polypeptide(L)'
;MLGLSARRGWRLARPLQTAPVSAFSEPIQRFALASRRFSSTPSEGQTSSGGAVRNEPKVADEHWRTSAWEQKILAALRTYKQLNGHLLVPRPFVVPSGDARWPVVTWGYKLGIAGNNLRMRSKSKARESTEMEEELERLDFVYDVYQFKWDRIVLPALREFYRVNGHTDVPEIFIVPSGDEAWPKMTWGCHLGTIVKDIRHKKVYSTQVAMSKEELDRMSFCYDMSIPERDWTEKTLPSIRVYRQVFGDCIIPYLFSVPSCPPWPEKAWEMPLGVVACDIRTRPTYVDQVARDREVLDSVGFVWDCKAAVWNEVIFPALEAYVDAHKNGEVPYRFVVPSEDPWPKKSWGKRLGDALSRMRNRGTYFEHYGRDIEKLDELGLNLKLLSTAWNRRVIPLLDTYAELHGEGEVPLDFVIPSEAPWEKKMWGVRLGLIVARNPQFTPRK
;
A
#
# COMPACT_ATOMS: atom_id res chain seq x y z
N MET A 1 -39.92 -34.27 -14.54
CA MET A 1 -39.01 -35.28 -15.15
C MET A 1 -37.98 -34.50 -15.94
N LEU A 2 -36.68 -34.77 -15.95
CA LEU A 2 -35.89 -35.93 -15.48
C LEU A 2 -34.91 -35.52 -14.36
N GLY A 3 -34.18 -36.47 -13.76
CA GLY A 3 -33.18 -36.20 -12.73
C GLY A 3 -32.02 -37.19 -12.73
N LEU A 4 -31.17 -37.11 -11.68
CA LEU A 4 -29.91 -37.86 -11.46
C LEU A 4 -28.74 -37.39 -12.35
N SER A 5 -27.47 -37.42 -11.91
CA SER A 5 -26.86 -38.16 -10.79
C SER A 5 -25.76 -37.36 -10.05
N ALA A 6 -25.52 -37.73 -8.79
CA ALA A 6 -24.36 -37.32 -7.98
C ALA A 6 -23.17 -38.32 -8.09
N ARG A 7 -22.10 -38.09 -7.28
CA ARG A 7 -20.84 -38.87 -7.04
C ARG A 7 -19.60 -38.23 -7.72
N ARG A 8 -18.40 -38.13 -7.12
CA ARG A 8 -17.83 -38.41 -5.76
C ARG A 8 -16.97 -37.16 -5.34
N GLY A 9 -16.73 -36.87 -4.06
CA GLY A 9 -15.58 -37.36 -3.26
C GLY A 9 -14.25 -36.77 -3.77
N TRP A 10 -13.46 -36.03 -2.98
CA TRP A 10 -12.50 -36.56 -1.99
C TRP A 10 -12.35 -35.71 -0.71
N ARG A 11 -11.87 -36.38 0.36
CA ARG A 11 -11.12 -35.79 1.51
C ARG A 11 -9.65 -36.25 1.36
N LEU A 12 -8.61 -35.71 1.99
CA LEU A 12 -8.45 -34.80 3.15
C LEU A 12 -7.74 -33.48 2.69
N ALA A 13 -7.11 -32.59 3.47
CA ALA A 13 -6.59 -32.61 4.85
C ALA A 13 -6.73 -31.26 5.60
N ARG A 14 -6.57 -31.32 6.92
CA ARG A 14 -6.68 -30.19 7.87
C ARG A 14 -5.39 -30.10 8.72
N PRO A 15 -5.29 -29.13 9.64
CA PRO A 15 -4.17 -28.20 9.73
C PRO A 15 -2.92 -28.77 10.44
N LEU A 16 -1.81 -28.05 10.36
CA LEU A 16 -0.71 -28.21 11.32
C LEU A 16 -0.62 -26.99 12.25
N GLN A 17 -0.55 -27.29 13.55
CA GLN A 17 -0.42 -26.35 14.66
C GLN A 17 1.04 -26.31 15.15
N THR A 18 1.42 -25.18 15.77
CA THR A 18 2.34 -25.02 16.91
C THR A 18 3.51 -26.01 17.15
N ALA A 19 4.74 -25.46 17.07
CA ALA A 19 5.91 -25.60 17.96
C ALA A 19 6.30 -26.93 18.66
N PRO A 20 7.61 -27.20 18.78
CA PRO A 20 8.22 -27.29 20.12
C PRO A 20 9.62 -26.65 20.27
N VAL A 21 10.27 -26.89 21.42
CA VAL A 21 11.41 -26.17 22.03
C VAL A 21 12.71 -27.02 22.04
N SER A 22 13.90 -26.38 22.19
CA SER A 22 15.24 -26.95 22.54
C SER A 22 16.00 -27.73 21.45
N ALA A 23 17.36 -27.78 21.40
CA ALA A 23 18.42 -27.05 22.11
C ALA A 23 19.80 -27.23 21.41
N PHE A 24 20.81 -26.41 21.81
CA PHE A 24 22.25 -26.43 21.43
C PHE A 24 22.59 -25.99 19.98
N SER A 25 23.64 -25.19 19.70
CA SER A 25 24.77 -24.71 20.51
C SER A 25 25.22 -23.28 20.13
N GLU A 26 25.50 -22.43 21.14
CA GLU A 26 26.45 -21.30 21.06
C GLU A 26 27.91 -21.83 21.11
N PRO A 27 29.02 -21.06 20.88
CA PRO A 27 29.21 -19.59 20.99
C PRO A 27 29.82 -18.94 19.71
N ILE A 28 30.00 -17.62 19.56
CA ILE A 28 30.89 -16.70 20.31
C ILE A 28 30.29 -15.29 20.38
N GLN A 29 30.24 -14.72 21.58
CA GLN A 29 30.04 -13.28 21.82
C GLN A 29 31.33 -12.61 22.34
N ARG A 30 31.33 -11.26 22.26
CA ARG A 30 32.20 -10.28 22.96
C ARG A 30 33.59 -10.03 22.38
N PHE A 31 33.79 -8.81 21.87
CA PHE A 31 34.51 -7.72 22.55
C PHE A 31 33.88 -6.39 22.05
N ALA A 32 33.13 -5.66 22.88
CA ALA A 32 33.59 -4.69 23.87
C ALA A 32 33.74 -3.26 23.30
N LEU A 33 32.71 -2.43 23.52
CA LEU A 33 32.82 -0.97 23.52
C LEU A 33 32.63 -0.48 24.96
N ALA A 34 33.68 0.08 25.54
CA ALA A 34 33.60 0.84 26.78
C ALA A 34 34.42 2.13 26.59
N SER A 35 33.72 3.25 26.49
CA SER A 35 34.34 4.58 26.45
C SER A 35 34.29 5.21 27.85
N ARG A 36 35.45 5.53 28.44
CA ARG A 36 35.54 6.57 29.48
C ARG A 36 36.76 7.47 29.25
N ARG A 37 36.57 8.74 29.64
CA ARG A 37 37.50 9.89 29.55
C ARG A 37 38.70 9.65 30.50
N PHE A 38 39.87 10.25 30.29
CA PHE A 38 40.10 11.68 30.59
C PHE A 38 41.33 12.30 29.89
N SER A 39 41.43 13.62 30.07
CA SER A 39 42.40 14.59 29.54
C SER A 39 43.88 14.32 29.83
N SER A 40 44.78 14.87 29.00
CA SER A 40 45.55 16.09 29.35
C SER A 40 46.53 16.55 28.25
N THR A 41 46.56 17.86 28.01
CA THR A 41 47.64 18.65 27.40
C THR A 41 48.34 19.47 28.51
N PRO A 42 49.37 20.31 28.27
CA PRO A 42 50.44 20.35 27.26
C PRO A 42 51.86 20.45 27.94
N SER A 43 52.92 20.76 27.16
CA SER A 43 54.23 21.42 27.54
C SER A 43 55.39 20.81 26.69
N GLU A 44 56.50 21.45 26.29
CA GLU A 44 56.97 22.83 25.97
C GLU A 44 58.36 22.71 25.29
N GLY A 45 58.97 23.83 24.83
CA GLY A 45 60.43 23.93 24.53
C GLY A 45 60.85 23.48 23.12
N GLN A 46 60.95 24.34 22.11
CA GLN A 46 61.93 25.41 21.82
C GLN A 46 63.28 24.98 21.19
N THR A 47 63.54 25.55 19.99
CA THR A 47 64.85 25.90 19.37
C THR A 47 65.90 24.79 19.13
N SER A 48 66.55 24.65 17.96
CA SER A 48 67.21 25.71 17.17
C SER A 48 67.72 25.23 15.79
N SER A 49 67.94 26.20 14.88
CA SER A 49 68.97 26.27 13.81
C SER A 49 69.30 25.07 12.89
N GLY A 50 68.89 25.20 11.62
CA GLY A 50 69.83 25.45 10.51
C GLY A 50 70.88 24.38 10.12
N GLY A 51 70.68 23.75 8.95
CA GLY A 51 71.70 22.96 8.24
C GLY A 51 71.20 22.45 6.89
N ALA A 52 71.70 23.00 5.78
CA ALA A 52 71.25 22.64 4.44
C ALA A 52 71.92 21.35 3.93
N VAL A 53 71.12 20.36 3.49
CA VAL A 53 71.62 19.17 2.76
C VAL A 53 70.72 18.84 1.57
N ARG A 54 71.29 19.06 0.38
CA ARG A 54 71.06 18.43 -0.95
C ARG A 54 69.67 17.87 -1.29
N ASN A 55 69.05 18.46 -2.31
CA ASN A 55 67.98 17.84 -3.10
C ASN A 55 68.55 16.82 -4.10
N GLU A 56 68.20 15.54 -3.97
CA GLU A 56 68.25 14.52 -5.02
C GLU A 56 66.96 13.65 -4.98
N PRO A 57 66.70 12.79 -5.98
CA PRO A 57 65.59 12.95 -6.91
C PRO A 57 64.23 12.42 -6.39
N LYS A 58 63.25 13.33 -6.22
CA LYS A 58 61.86 12.98 -5.81
C LYS A 58 61.15 11.95 -6.70
N VAL A 59 61.49 11.88 -7.99
CA VAL A 59 60.77 11.06 -8.98
C VAL A 59 60.92 9.56 -8.72
N ALA A 60 62.10 9.10 -8.29
CA ALA A 60 62.31 7.71 -7.92
C ALA A 60 61.56 7.35 -6.62
N ASP A 61 61.54 8.29 -5.67
CA ASP A 61 60.92 8.12 -4.36
C ASP A 61 59.37 8.05 -4.41
N GLU A 62 58.76 8.68 -5.42
CA GLU A 62 57.32 8.59 -5.70
C GLU A 62 56.93 7.29 -6.42
N HIS A 63 57.78 6.79 -7.32
CA HIS A 63 57.48 5.59 -8.12
C HIS A 63 57.45 4.31 -7.26
N TRP A 64 58.42 4.11 -6.36
CA TRP A 64 58.41 2.92 -5.48
C TRP A 64 57.26 2.95 -4.48
N ARG A 65 56.88 4.13 -3.96
CA ARG A 65 55.71 4.29 -3.07
C ARG A 65 54.41 3.97 -3.78
N THR A 66 54.33 4.27 -5.08
CA THR A 66 53.16 3.94 -5.91
C THR A 66 53.08 2.43 -6.09
N SER A 67 54.15 1.78 -6.54
CA SER A 67 54.21 0.31 -6.72
C SER A 67 53.95 -0.47 -5.41
N ALA A 68 54.52 -0.04 -4.28
CA ALA A 68 54.27 -0.67 -2.98
C ALA A 68 52.81 -0.52 -2.51
N TRP A 69 52.13 0.58 -2.88
CA TRP A 69 50.70 0.76 -2.63
C TRP A 69 49.85 -0.12 -3.57
N GLU A 70 50.20 -0.21 -4.86
CA GLU A 70 49.54 -1.04 -5.88
C GLU A 70 49.57 -2.52 -5.47
N GLN A 71 50.74 -3.05 -5.10
CA GLN A 71 50.89 -4.42 -4.61
C GLN A 71 50.03 -4.68 -3.36
N LYS A 72 50.00 -3.72 -2.42
CA LYS A 72 49.21 -3.83 -1.18
C LYS A 72 47.70 -3.81 -1.42
N ILE A 73 47.19 -2.96 -2.33
CA ILE A 73 45.76 -2.95 -2.66
C ILE A 73 45.37 -4.20 -3.48
N LEU A 74 46.18 -4.62 -4.46
CA LEU A 74 45.91 -5.82 -5.26
C LEU A 74 45.92 -7.10 -4.40
N ALA A 75 46.85 -7.24 -3.46
CA ALA A 75 46.86 -8.36 -2.52
C ALA A 75 45.58 -8.40 -1.67
N ALA A 76 45.12 -7.25 -1.17
CA ALA A 76 43.88 -7.15 -0.40
C ALA A 76 42.63 -7.42 -1.26
N LEU A 77 42.58 -6.95 -2.51
CA LEU A 77 41.48 -7.21 -3.44
C LEU A 77 41.40 -8.70 -3.82
N ARG A 78 42.54 -9.35 -4.12
CA ARG A 78 42.61 -10.81 -4.39
C ARG A 78 42.00 -11.61 -3.24
N THR A 79 42.42 -11.35 -2.00
CA THR A 79 41.85 -11.98 -0.80
C THR A 79 40.36 -11.70 -0.66
N TYR A 80 39.92 -10.46 -0.83
CA TYR A 80 38.50 -10.10 -0.75
C TYR A 80 37.67 -10.85 -1.81
N LYS A 81 38.13 -10.94 -3.06
CA LYS A 81 37.45 -11.70 -4.13
C LYS A 81 37.35 -13.18 -3.78
N GLN A 82 38.39 -13.77 -3.18
CA GLN A 82 38.37 -15.18 -2.76
C GLN A 82 37.37 -15.45 -1.63
N LEU A 83 37.21 -14.52 -0.68
CA LEU A 83 36.30 -14.67 0.47
C LEU A 83 34.84 -14.33 0.15
N ASN A 84 34.60 -13.32 -0.69
CA ASN A 84 33.27 -12.76 -0.97
C ASN A 84 32.74 -13.08 -2.38
N GLY A 85 33.56 -13.64 -3.27
CA GLY A 85 33.21 -13.90 -4.68
C GLY A 85 33.11 -12.66 -5.57
N HIS A 86 33.20 -11.45 -5.01
CA HIS A 86 33.03 -10.18 -5.72
C HIS A 86 33.95 -9.07 -5.19
N LEU A 87 34.15 -7.99 -5.96
CA LEU A 87 34.97 -6.83 -5.56
C LEU A 87 34.18 -5.58 -5.14
N LEU A 88 32.89 -5.75 -4.83
CA LEU A 88 32.09 -4.73 -4.16
C LEU A 88 32.44 -4.60 -2.67
N VAL A 89 33.61 -4.04 -2.37
CA VAL A 89 34.07 -3.76 -0.99
C VAL A 89 33.25 -2.61 -0.38
N PRO A 90 32.60 -2.79 0.79
CA PRO A 90 31.92 -1.71 1.50
C PRO A 90 32.87 -0.58 1.89
N ARG A 91 32.47 0.69 1.72
CA ARG A 91 33.31 1.86 2.06
C ARG A 91 33.92 1.85 3.48
N PRO A 92 33.22 1.42 4.56
CA PRO A 92 33.82 1.36 5.91
C PRO A 92 34.69 0.12 6.14
N PHE A 93 34.83 -0.80 5.19
CA PHE A 93 35.58 -2.04 5.38
C PHE A 93 37.07 -1.77 5.57
N VAL A 94 37.59 -2.31 6.67
CA VAL A 94 39.00 -2.34 7.04
C VAL A 94 39.40 -3.81 7.16
N VAL A 95 40.55 -4.17 6.60
CA VAL A 95 41.09 -5.53 6.69
C VAL A 95 41.31 -5.90 8.15
N PRO A 96 40.73 -7.01 8.66
CA PRO A 96 40.93 -7.45 10.04
C PRO A 96 42.41 -7.72 10.34
N SER A 97 42.89 -7.20 11.47
CA SER A 97 44.22 -7.57 12.00
C SER A 97 44.14 -8.93 12.68
N GLY A 98 45.11 -9.82 12.44
CA GLY A 98 45.17 -11.15 13.05
C GLY A 98 44.42 -12.26 12.30
N ASP A 99 43.72 -11.96 11.20
CA ASP A 99 43.08 -12.98 10.36
C ASP A 99 44.11 -13.55 9.37
N ALA A 100 44.48 -14.82 9.55
CA ALA A 100 45.48 -15.52 8.74
C ALA A 100 45.10 -15.67 7.25
N ARG A 101 43.83 -15.46 6.88
CA ARG A 101 43.38 -15.44 5.48
C ARG A 101 43.84 -14.18 4.74
N TRP A 102 44.21 -13.13 5.48
CA TRP A 102 44.66 -11.85 4.95
C TRP A 102 46.19 -11.74 5.03
N PRO A 103 46.89 -11.34 3.94
CA PRO A 103 48.31 -11.09 4.00
C PRO A 103 48.63 -10.03 5.06
N VAL A 104 49.63 -10.27 5.91
CA VAL A 104 49.98 -9.39 7.06
C VAL A 104 50.19 -7.93 6.63
N VAL A 105 50.77 -7.71 5.45
CA VAL A 105 50.97 -6.36 4.87
C VAL A 105 49.66 -5.60 4.63
N THR A 106 48.51 -6.28 4.57
CA THR A 106 47.18 -5.70 4.36
C THR A 106 46.41 -5.44 5.66
N TRP A 107 46.85 -5.96 6.82
CA TRP A 107 46.13 -5.80 8.09
C TRP A 107 45.93 -4.31 8.47
N GLY A 108 44.75 -3.97 8.98
CA GLY A 108 44.35 -2.60 9.29
C GLY A 108 44.17 -1.67 8.08
N TYR A 109 44.33 -2.17 6.85
CA TYR A 109 44.18 -1.36 5.64
C TYR A 109 42.71 -1.04 5.35
N LYS A 110 42.41 0.23 5.11
CA LYS A 110 41.06 0.73 4.80
C LYS A 110 40.66 0.43 3.35
N LEU A 111 40.60 -0.85 2.99
CA LEU A 111 40.36 -1.33 1.63
C LEU A 111 39.09 -0.76 1.01
N GLY A 112 38.03 -0.54 1.80
CA GLY A 112 36.80 0.10 1.34
C GLY A 112 36.99 1.55 0.86
N ILE A 113 37.86 2.30 1.51
CA ILE A 113 38.23 3.66 1.09
C ILE A 113 39.17 3.61 -0.11
N ALA A 114 40.16 2.70 -0.08
CA ALA A 114 41.12 2.54 -1.17
C ALA A 114 40.44 2.17 -2.50
N GLY A 115 39.55 1.17 -2.50
CA GLY A 115 38.77 0.79 -3.69
C GLY A 115 37.78 1.87 -4.14
N ASN A 116 37.25 2.69 -3.23
CA ASN A 116 36.45 3.87 -3.62
C ASN A 116 37.31 4.93 -4.31
N ASN A 117 38.53 5.18 -3.81
CA ASN A 117 39.45 6.14 -4.42
C ASN A 117 39.91 5.68 -5.81
N LEU A 118 40.11 4.38 -6.01
CA LEU A 118 40.41 3.77 -7.31
C LEU A 118 39.30 4.05 -8.35
N ARG A 119 38.04 3.80 -7.99
CA ARG A 119 36.86 4.15 -8.82
C ARG A 119 36.78 5.64 -9.19
N MET A 120 37.27 6.52 -8.31
CA MET A 120 37.29 7.97 -8.56
C MET A 120 38.45 8.38 -9.47
N ARG A 121 39.62 7.74 -9.38
CA ARG A 121 40.81 8.01 -10.20
C ARG A 121 40.61 7.60 -11.67
N SER A 122 40.07 6.41 -11.89
CA SER A 122 39.65 5.93 -13.21
C SER A 122 38.78 6.95 -13.97
N LYS A 123 37.86 7.63 -13.28
CA LYS A 123 37.00 8.67 -13.88
C LYS A 123 37.72 9.98 -14.25
N SER A 124 38.88 10.28 -13.66
CA SER A 124 39.58 11.55 -13.84
C SER A 124 40.73 11.51 -14.85
N LYS A 125 40.93 10.41 -15.58
CA LYS A 125 42.11 10.16 -16.44
C LYS A 125 43.46 10.33 -15.70
N ALA A 126 43.46 10.22 -14.38
CA ALA A 126 44.70 10.17 -13.62
C ALA A 126 45.38 8.83 -13.88
N ARG A 127 46.54 8.85 -14.55
CA ARG A 127 47.31 7.66 -14.94
C ARG A 127 47.43 6.65 -13.78
N GLU A 128 46.74 5.54 -13.91
CA GLU A 128 47.08 4.29 -13.22
C GLU A 128 48.26 3.66 -14.00
N SER A 129 49.02 2.75 -13.38
CA SER A 129 50.02 2.00 -14.12
C SER A 129 49.33 0.95 -14.99
N THR A 130 49.83 0.70 -16.20
CA THR A 130 49.23 -0.29 -17.13
C THR A 130 49.18 -1.69 -16.50
N GLU A 131 50.19 -2.05 -15.70
CA GLU A 131 50.22 -3.31 -14.92
C GLU A 131 49.09 -3.37 -13.86
N MET A 132 48.74 -2.24 -13.24
CA MET A 132 47.59 -2.18 -12.32
C MET A 132 46.27 -2.30 -13.07
N GLU A 133 46.11 -1.65 -14.22
CA GLU A 133 44.90 -1.72 -15.05
C GLU A 133 44.64 -3.17 -15.51
N GLU A 134 45.66 -3.85 -16.04
CA GLU A 134 45.59 -5.27 -16.46
C GLU A 134 45.22 -6.21 -15.30
N GLU A 135 45.82 -6.03 -14.11
CA GLU A 135 45.48 -6.84 -12.94
C GLU A 135 44.08 -6.55 -12.40
N LEU A 136 43.59 -5.31 -12.49
CA LEU A 136 42.21 -4.97 -12.09
C LEU A 136 41.17 -5.54 -13.06
N GLU A 137 41.46 -5.53 -14.36
CA GLU A 137 40.65 -6.19 -15.39
C GLU A 137 40.63 -7.71 -15.17
N ARG A 138 41.78 -8.35 -14.98
CA ARG A 138 41.89 -9.79 -14.65
C ARG A 138 41.17 -10.15 -13.35
N LEU A 139 41.08 -9.21 -12.42
CA LEU A 139 40.33 -9.36 -11.17
C LEU A 139 38.83 -9.05 -11.30
N ASP A 140 38.30 -8.66 -12.45
CA ASP A 140 36.90 -8.23 -12.64
C ASP A 140 36.53 -7.14 -11.62
N PHE A 141 37.35 -6.09 -11.56
CA PHE A 141 37.16 -5.00 -10.59
C PHE A 141 35.87 -4.22 -10.89
N VAL A 142 35.01 -4.12 -9.88
CA VAL A 142 33.73 -3.42 -9.99
C VAL A 142 33.95 -1.92 -10.03
N TYR A 143 34.10 -1.35 -11.23
CA TYR A 143 34.14 0.11 -11.46
C TYR A 143 32.77 0.76 -11.29
N ASP A 144 31.74 0.27 -12.00
CA ASP A 144 30.36 0.73 -11.84
C ASP A 144 29.60 -0.13 -10.82
N VAL A 145 29.38 0.48 -9.64
CA VAL A 145 28.64 -0.12 -8.52
C VAL A 145 27.14 -0.24 -8.81
N TYR A 146 26.55 0.66 -9.60
CA TYR A 146 25.13 0.61 -9.94
C TYR A 146 24.87 -0.50 -10.97
N GLN A 147 25.70 -0.57 -12.02
CA GLN A 147 25.63 -1.65 -13.01
C GLN A 147 25.80 -3.03 -12.37
N PHE A 148 26.84 -3.22 -11.55
CA PHE A 148 27.07 -4.50 -10.87
C PHE A 148 25.90 -4.90 -9.96
N LYS A 149 25.35 -3.95 -9.19
CA LYS A 149 24.16 -4.22 -8.35
C LYS A 149 22.94 -4.57 -9.19
N TRP A 150 22.75 -3.91 -10.33
CA TRP A 150 21.66 -4.21 -11.23
C TRP A 150 21.75 -5.64 -11.77
N ASP A 151 22.89 -5.99 -12.39
CA ASP A 151 23.08 -7.27 -13.08
C ASP A 151 23.16 -8.48 -12.13
N ARG A 152 23.68 -8.29 -10.92
CA ARG A 152 23.92 -9.38 -9.95
C ARG A 152 22.90 -9.46 -8.82
N ILE A 153 22.12 -8.39 -8.57
CA ILE A 153 21.18 -8.33 -7.44
C ILE A 153 19.77 -7.95 -7.90
N VAL A 154 19.58 -6.75 -8.46
CA VAL A 154 18.23 -6.20 -8.69
C VAL A 154 17.49 -6.97 -9.78
N LEU A 155 18.09 -7.12 -10.96
CA LEU A 155 17.46 -7.78 -12.10
C LEU A 155 17.27 -9.29 -11.88
N PRO A 156 18.25 -10.06 -11.34
CA PRO A 156 18.04 -11.46 -10.97
C PRO A 156 16.95 -11.66 -9.91
N ALA A 157 16.88 -10.81 -8.88
CA ALA A 157 15.82 -10.90 -7.87
C ALA A 157 14.44 -10.56 -8.46
N LEU A 158 14.36 -9.58 -9.37
CA LEU A 158 13.10 -9.23 -10.04
C LEU A 158 12.61 -10.35 -10.97
N ARG A 159 13.51 -11.00 -11.73
CA ARG A 159 13.22 -12.18 -12.55
C ARG A 159 12.63 -13.31 -11.70
N GLU A 160 13.25 -13.61 -10.56
CA GLU A 160 12.80 -14.69 -9.68
C GLU A 160 11.48 -14.36 -8.98
N PHE A 161 11.30 -13.11 -8.54
CA PHE A 161 10.02 -12.62 -8.04
C PHE A 161 8.91 -12.78 -9.09
N TYR A 162 9.17 -12.41 -10.34
CA TYR A 162 8.24 -12.59 -11.47
C TYR A 162 7.95 -14.08 -11.74
N ARG A 163 8.97 -14.95 -11.70
CA ARG A 163 8.82 -16.40 -11.89
C ARG A 163 7.91 -17.04 -10.83
N VAL A 164 8.00 -16.59 -9.58
CA VAL A 164 7.23 -17.14 -8.45
C VAL A 164 5.82 -16.54 -8.37
N ASN A 165 5.64 -15.24 -8.62
CA ASN A 165 4.37 -14.54 -8.41
C ASN A 165 3.58 -14.25 -9.69
N GLY A 166 4.18 -14.42 -10.87
CA GLY A 166 3.58 -14.05 -12.16
C GLY A 166 3.50 -12.54 -12.43
N HIS A 167 4.01 -11.69 -11.54
CA HIS A 167 3.94 -10.24 -11.64
C HIS A 167 5.16 -9.55 -10.99
N THR A 168 5.42 -8.29 -11.34
CA THR A 168 6.53 -7.48 -10.79
C THR A 168 6.10 -6.52 -9.67
N ASP A 169 4.90 -6.68 -9.11
CA ASP A 169 4.40 -5.89 -7.99
C ASP A 169 5.00 -6.32 -6.65
N VAL A 170 6.30 -6.03 -6.47
CA VAL A 170 7.02 -6.30 -5.23
C VAL A 170 6.49 -5.40 -4.10
N PRO A 171 6.00 -5.96 -2.97
CA PRO A 171 5.58 -5.18 -1.81
C PRO A 171 6.74 -4.39 -1.21
N GLU A 172 6.53 -3.16 -0.72
CA GLU A 172 7.61 -2.29 -0.23
C GLU A 172 8.50 -2.93 0.86
N ILE A 173 7.88 -3.70 1.76
CA ILE A 173 8.55 -4.40 2.87
C ILE A 173 9.20 -5.74 2.46
N PHE A 174 9.09 -6.14 1.19
CA PHE A 174 9.60 -7.43 0.74
C PHE A 174 11.13 -7.46 0.75
N ILE A 175 11.65 -8.45 1.49
CA ILE A 175 13.05 -8.80 1.59
C ILE A 175 13.20 -10.19 0.98
N VAL A 176 14.17 -10.36 0.10
CA VAL A 176 14.47 -11.67 -0.50
C VAL A 176 14.84 -12.68 0.59
N PRO A 177 14.20 -13.86 0.66
CA PRO A 177 14.51 -14.89 1.65
C PRO A 177 15.99 -15.30 1.63
N SER A 178 16.58 -15.48 2.80
CA SER A 178 17.93 -16.02 2.96
C SER A 178 17.87 -17.54 3.16
N GLY A 179 18.71 -18.28 2.44
CA GLY A 179 18.76 -19.75 2.52
C GLY A 179 17.81 -20.48 1.57
N ASP A 180 16.99 -19.77 0.81
CA ASP A 180 16.14 -20.35 -0.24
C ASP A 180 16.92 -20.47 -1.55
N GLU A 181 17.09 -21.69 -2.05
CA GLU A 181 17.86 -21.99 -3.27
C GLU A 181 17.17 -21.52 -4.56
N ALA A 182 15.87 -21.19 -4.52
CA ALA A 182 15.19 -20.55 -5.64
C ALA A 182 15.80 -19.16 -5.95
N TRP A 183 16.33 -18.48 -4.93
CA TRP A 183 16.89 -17.14 -5.05
C TRP A 183 18.40 -17.19 -5.22
N PRO A 184 18.99 -16.45 -6.18
CA PRO A 184 20.45 -16.39 -6.33
C PRO A 184 21.09 -15.86 -5.03
N LYS A 185 22.15 -16.50 -4.54
CA LYS A 185 22.76 -16.18 -3.22
C LYS A 185 23.12 -14.69 -3.01
N MET A 186 23.44 -13.96 -4.08
CA MET A 186 23.74 -12.52 -4.04
C MET A 186 22.51 -11.63 -3.80
N THR A 187 21.32 -12.19 -3.93
CA THR A 187 20.03 -11.51 -3.73
C THR A 187 19.49 -11.66 -2.32
N TRP A 188 19.95 -12.66 -1.55
CA TRP A 188 19.48 -12.94 -0.19
C TRP A 188 19.61 -11.73 0.74
N GLY A 189 18.55 -11.44 1.50
CA GLY A 189 18.48 -10.26 2.37
C GLY A 189 18.35 -8.91 1.63
N CYS A 190 18.21 -8.90 0.31
CA CYS A 190 17.99 -7.68 -0.45
C CYS A 190 16.58 -7.13 -0.20
N HIS A 191 16.47 -5.85 0.17
CA HIS A 191 15.21 -5.09 0.27
C HIS A 191 14.66 -4.74 -1.13
N LEU A 192 14.34 -5.75 -1.93
CA LEU A 192 13.89 -5.60 -3.31
C LEU A 192 12.64 -4.70 -3.40
N GLY A 193 11.73 -4.77 -2.44
CA GLY A 193 10.55 -3.90 -2.38
C GLY A 193 10.89 -2.41 -2.31
N THR A 194 11.85 -2.04 -1.47
CA THR A 194 12.33 -0.66 -1.35
C THR A 194 13.07 -0.22 -2.62
N ILE A 195 13.86 -1.11 -3.23
CA ILE A 195 14.56 -0.82 -4.48
C ILE A 195 13.57 -0.58 -5.64
N VAL A 196 12.54 -1.43 -5.79
CA VAL A 196 11.50 -1.27 -6.83
C VAL A 196 10.69 0.01 -6.61
N LYS A 197 10.38 0.38 -5.36
CA LYS A 197 9.78 1.68 -5.02
C LYS A 197 10.66 2.86 -5.42
N ASP A 198 11.97 2.76 -5.20
CA ASP A 198 12.93 3.82 -5.52
C ASP A 198 13.23 3.94 -7.02
N ILE A 199 13.19 2.82 -7.77
CA ILE A 199 13.21 2.84 -9.24
C ILE A 199 12.01 3.64 -9.76
N ARG A 200 10.78 3.32 -9.31
CA ARG A 200 9.53 3.96 -9.74
C ARG A 200 9.46 5.45 -9.38
N HIS A 201 9.69 5.80 -8.11
CA HIS A 201 9.43 7.16 -7.62
C HIS A 201 10.64 8.11 -7.66
N LYS A 202 11.86 7.59 -7.55
CA LYS A 202 13.09 8.41 -7.46
C LYS A 202 13.99 8.28 -8.69
N LYS A 203 13.58 7.50 -9.71
CA LYS A 203 14.35 7.21 -10.93
C LYS A 203 15.76 6.68 -10.64
N VAL A 204 15.94 5.95 -9.53
CA VAL A 204 17.19 5.27 -9.22
C VAL A 204 17.41 4.16 -10.25
N TYR A 205 18.65 3.95 -10.68
CA TYR A 205 19.02 3.04 -11.78
C TYR A 205 18.44 3.44 -13.16
N SER A 206 18.10 4.71 -13.40
CA SER A 206 17.52 5.17 -14.69
C SER A 206 18.27 4.70 -15.94
N THR A 207 19.61 4.74 -15.93
CA THR A 207 20.45 4.23 -17.03
C THR A 207 20.28 2.73 -17.23
N GLN A 208 20.35 1.94 -16.14
CA GLN A 208 20.20 0.49 -16.19
C GLN A 208 18.79 0.06 -16.60
N VAL A 209 17.76 0.75 -16.11
CA VAL A 209 16.36 0.55 -16.50
C VAL A 209 16.18 0.80 -17.99
N ALA A 210 16.79 1.86 -18.54
CA ALA A 210 16.76 2.13 -19.98
C ALA A 210 17.50 1.06 -20.80
N MET A 211 18.65 0.57 -20.32
CA MET A 211 19.41 -0.50 -20.96
C MET A 211 18.69 -1.87 -20.92
N SER A 212 17.93 -2.16 -19.85
CA SER A 212 17.19 -3.41 -19.66
C SER A 212 15.71 -3.33 -20.03
N LYS A 213 15.30 -2.27 -20.76
CA LYS A 213 13.88 -1.96 -21.02
C LYS A 213 13.11 -3.13 -21.66
N GLU A 214 13.64 -3.76 -22.69
CA GLU A 214 12.95 -4.87 -23.39
C GLU A 214 12.63 -6.07 -22.48
N GLU A 215 13.48 -6.33 -21.48
CA GLU A 215 13.28 -7.40 -20.51
C GLU A 215 12.29 -7.00 -19.40
N LEU A 216 12.38 -5.76 -18.93
CA LEU A 216 11.42 -5.19 -17.99
C LEU A 216 10.01 -5.12 -18.60
N ASP A 217 9.89 -4.72 -19.88
CA ASP A 217 8.65 -4.75 -20.67
C ASP A 217 8.08 -6.18 -20.75
N ARG A 218 8.93 -7.18 -21.01
CA ARG A 218 8.55 -8.61 -21.06
C ARG A 218 8.00 -9.13 -19.72
N MET A 219 8.50 -8.62 -18.59
CA MET A 219 7.99 -8.93 -17.25
C MET A 219 6.82 -8.02 -16.82
N SER A 220 6.30 -7.17 -17.72
CA SER A 220 5.26 -6.17 -17.44
C SER A 220 5.62 -5.24 -16.27
N PHE A 221 6.88 -4.81 -16.19
CA PHE A 221 7.34 -3.90 -15.15
C PHE A 221 6.69 -2.52 -15.28
N CYS A 222 6.08 -2.03 -14.20
CA CYS A 222 5.53 -0.68 -14.17
C CYS A 222 6.62 0.35 -13.84
N TYR A 223 6.94 1.21 -14.80
CA TYR A 223 8.02 2.21 -14.73
C TYR A 223 7.58 3.52 -14.03
N ASP A 224 6.54 4.16 -14.55
CA ASP A 224 6.24 5.57 -14.26
C ASP A 224 5.05 5.78 -13.29
N MET A 225 4.29 4.73 -12.99
CA MET A 225 3.05 4.83 -12.21
C MET A 225 3.15 4.05 -10.91
N SER A 226 2.54 4.59 -9.85
CA SER A 226 2.37 3.84 -8.60
C SER A 226 1.40 2.66 -8.83
N ILE A 227 1.47 1.61 -8.00
CA ILE A 227 0.52 0.48 -8.12
C ILE A 227 -0.95 0.97 -8.05
N PRO A 228 -1.34 1.88 -7.14
CA PRO A 228 -2.67 2.49 -7.16
C PRO A 228 -3.02 3.20 -8.47
N GLU A 229 -2.08 3.90 -9.09
CA GLU A 229 -2.31 4.66 -10.34
C GLU A 229 -2.50 3.73 -11.56
N ARG A 230 -1.71 2.67 -11.65
CA ARG A 230 -1.90 1.63 -12.67
C ARG A 230 -3.23 0.91 -12.46
N ASP A 231 -3.52 0.47 -11.24
CA ASP A 231 -4.77 -0.24 -10.95
C ASP A 231 -6.00 0.68 -11.06
N TRP A 232 -5.83 1.99 -10.89
CA TRP A 232 -6.85 2.99 -11.22
C TRP A 232 -7.17 2.99 -12.72
N THR A 233 -6.14 3.21 -13.53
CA THR A 233 -6.23 3.42 -14.98
C THR A 233 -6.63 2.15 -15.73
N GLU A 234 -6.03 1.01 -15.36
CA GLU A 234 -6.19 -0.26 -16.11
C GLU A 234 -7.36 -1.12 -15.61
N LYS A 235 -7.75 -0.98 -14.33
CA LYS A 235 -8.76 -1.85 -13.70
C LYS A 235 -9.97 -1.08 -13.22
N THR A 236 -9.77 -0.09 -12.35
CA THR A 236 -10.84 0.55 -11.58
C THR A 236 -11.75 1.40 -12.46
N LEU A 237 -11.21 2.41 -13.13
CA LEU A 237 -12.00 3.34 -13.94
C LEU A 237 -12.67 2.65 -15.14
N PRO A 238 -12.01 1.73 -15.88
CA PRO A 238 -12.68 0.94 -16.92
C PRO A 238 -13.79 0.04 -16.36
N SER A 239 -13.58 -0.60 -15.20
CA SER A 239 -14.63 -1.45 -14.59
C SER A 239 -15.84 -0.64 -14.12
N ILE A 240 -15.66 0.59 -13.62
CA ILE A 240 -16.79 1.48 -13.28
C ILE A 240 -17.59 1.86 -14.54
N ARG A 241 -16.90 2.16 -15.65
CA ARG A 241 -17.55 2.44 -16.95
C ARG A 241 -18.33 1.24 -17.47
N VAL A 242 -17.76 0.03 -17.40
CA VAL A 242 -18.45 -1.21 -17.80
C VAL A 242 -19.63 -1.50 -16.87
N TYR A 243 -19.49 -1.30 -15.55
CA TYR A 243 -20.59 -1.43 -14.61
C TYR A 243 -21.78 -0.54 -15.00
N ARG A 244 -21.52 0.75 -15.29
CA ARG A 244 -22.53 1.70 -15.77
C ARG A 244 -23.24 1.23 -17.05
N GLN A 245 -22.49 0.66 -17.99
CA GLN A 245 -23.03 0.15 -19.25
C GLN A 245 -23.90 -1.10 -19.06
N VAL A 246 -23.49 -2.02 -18.18
CA VAL A 246 -24.18 -3.30 -17.94
C VAL A 246 -25.43 -3.13 -17.06
N PHE A 247 -25.35 -2.32 -16.00
CA PHE A 247 -26.43 -2.21 -14.99
C PHE A 247 -27.28 -0.95 -15.11
N GLY A 248 -26.84 0.08 -15.86
CA GLY A 248 -27.60 1.33 -16.00
C GLY A 248 -27.62 2.24 -14.76
N ASP A 249 -26.85 1.89 -13.73
CA ASP A 249 -26.54 2.71 -12.54
C ASP A 249 -25.06 2.53 -12.13
N CYS A 250 -24.63 3.24 -11.09
CA CYS A 250 -23.31 3.12 -10.47
C CYS A 250 -23.41 2.80 -8.97
N ILE A 251 -24.49 2.15 -8.54
CA ILE A 251 -24.74 1.69 -7.17
C ILE A 251 -24.04 0.32 -7.00
N ILE A 252 -22.70 0.32 -7.12
CA ILE A 252 -21.89 -0.90 -7.08
C ILE A 252 -22.04 -1.59 -5.70
N PRO A 253 -22.57 -2.83 -5.61
CA PRO A 253 -22.73 -3.54 -4.35
C PRO A 253 -21.37 -3.84 -3.71
N TYR A 254 -21.27 -3.77 -2.38
CA TYR A 254 -20.00 -3.99 -1.66
C TYR A 254 -19.32 -5.32 -1.96
N LEU A 255 -20.11 -6.40 -2.16
CA LEU A 255 -19.61 -7.75 -2.49
C LEU A 255 -19.50 -8.00 -4.00
N PHE A 256 -19.66 -6.97 -4.84
CA PHE A 256 -19.53 -7.13 -6.29
C PHE A 256 -18.05 -7.33 -6.66
N SER A 257 -17.77 -8.45 -7.31
CA SER A 257 -16.48 -8.74 -7.96
C SER A 257 -16.67 -8.74 -9.47
N VAL A 258 -15.66 -8.26 -10.19
CA VAL A 258 -15.66 -8.20 -11.66
C VAL A 258 -15.73 -9.61 -12.25
N PRO A 259 -16.74 -9.93 -13.08
CA PRO A 259 -16.82 -11.22 -13.78
C PRO A 259 -15.64 -11.44 -14.73
N SER A 260 -15.16 -12.68 -14.80
CA SER A 260 -14.05 -13.11 -15.67
C SER A 260 -14.48 -13.33 -17.13
N CYS A 261 -15.16 -12.34 -17.72
CA CYS A 261 -15.66 -12.40 -19.09
C CYS A 261 -15.84 -11.00 -19.73
N PRO A 262 -15.90 -10.89 -21.07
CA PRO A 262 -16.28 -9.65 -21.74
C PRO A 262 -17.69 -9.18 -21.31
N PRO A 263 -17.96 -7.85 -21.26
CA PRO A 263 -17.09 -6.75 -21.67
C PRO A 263 -16.13 -6.25 -20.56
N TRP A 264 -15.96 -7.00 -19.46
CA TRP A 264 -15.11 -6.56 -18.35
C TRP A 264 -13.62 -6.61 -18.70
N PRO A 265 -12.83 -5.61 -18.27
CA PRO A 265 -11.40 -5.56 -18.57
C PRO A 265 -10.65 -6.72 -17.90
N GLU A 266 -9.88 -7.47 -18.69
CA GLU A 266 -9.22 -8.72 -18.25
C GLU A 266 -8.33 -8.52 -17.03
N LYS A 267 -7.59 -7.41 -16.98
CA LYS A 267 -6.74 -7.02 -15.85
C LYS A 267 -7.49 -6.81 -14.53
N ALA A 268 -8.81 -6.64 -14.58
CA ALA A 268 -9.66 -6.44 -13.41
C ALA A 268 -10.51 -7.67 -13.07
N TRP A 269 -10.45 -8.77 -13.81
CA TRP A 269 -11.22 -9.98 -13.50
C TRP A 269 -10.98 -10.43 -12.06
N GLU A 270 -12.06 -10.86 -11.39
CA GLU A 270 -12.12 -11.23 -9.97
C GLU A 270 -11.83 -10.09 -8.96
N MET A 271 -11.46 -8.89 -9.42
CA MET A 271 -11.24 -7.73 -8.55
C MET A 271 -12.53 -7.40 -7.78
N PRO A 272 -12.47 -7.20 -6.44
CA PRO A 272 -13.62 -6.83 -5.63
C PRO A 272 -13.95 -5.34 -5.81
N LEU A 273 -14.48 -4.98 -6.98
CA LEU A 273 -14.81 -3.60 -7.37
C LEU A 273 -15.76 -2.92 -6.37
N GLY A 274 -16.64 -3.67 -5.70
CA GLY A 274 -17.47 -3.16 -4.61
C GLY A 274 -16.69 -2.65 -3.40
N VAL A 275 -15.58 -3.31 -3.07
CA VAL A 275 -14.66 -2.88 -2.00
C VAL A 275 -13.85 -1.69 -2.49
N VAL A 276 -13.31 -1.72 -3.71
CA VAL A 276 -12.58 -0.60 -4.32
C VAL A 276 -13.46 0.66 -4.35
N ALA A 277 -14.71 0.56 -4.80
CA ALA A 277 -15.65 1.67 -4.80
C ALA A 277 -16.02 2.18 -3.39
N CYS A 278 -15.95 1.33 -2.36
CA CYS A 278 -16.09 1.76 -0.97
C CYS A 278 -14.84 2.53 -0.50
N ASP A 279 -13.66 2.06 -0.86
CA ASP A 279 -12.38 2.69 -0.53
C ASP A 279 -12.23 4.06 -1.23
N ILE A 280 -12.66 4.20 -2.48
CA ILE A 280 -12.75 5.49 -3.21
C ILE A 280 -13.52 6.56 -2.42
N ARG A 281 -14.56 6.15 -1.69
CA ARG A 281 -15.44 7.06 -0.94
C ARG A 281 -14.96 7.37 0.48
N THR A 282 -14.07 6.54 1.04
CA THR A 282 -13.81 6.51 2.49
C THR A 282 -12.34 6.48 2.90
N ARG A 283 -11.42 6.11 2.00
CA ARG A 283 -9.99 5.96 2.29
C ARG A 283 -9.15 7.02 1.57
N PRO A 284 -8.03 7.47 2.18
CA PRO A 284 -7.12 8.42 1.55
C PRO A 284 -6.36 7.84 0.34
N THR A 285 -6.42 6.52 0.12
CA THR A 285 -5.64 5.77 -0.88
C THR A 285 -5.84 6.24 -2.32
N TYR A 286 -7.02 6.78 -2.65
CA TYR A 286 -7.37 7.20 -4.02
C TYR A 286 -7.58 8.72 -4.15
N VAL A 287 -7.11 9.53 -3.18
CA VAL A 287 -7.41 10.98 -3.15
C VAL A 287 -6.88 11.70 -4.39
N ASP A 288 -5.65 11.40 -4.82
CA ASP A 288 -5.04 12.04 -5.99
C ASP A 288 -5.75 11.65 -7.29
N GLN A 289 -6.14 10.38 -7.41
CA GLN A 289 -6.88 9.85 -8.56
C GLN A 289 -8.31 10.42 -8.63
N VAL A 290 -9.00 10.46 -7.48
CA VAL A 290 -10.33 11.05 -7.36
C VAL A 290 -10.33 12.55 -7.64
N ALA A 291 -9.30 13.28 -7.21
CA ALA A 291 -9.17 14.72 -7.48
C ALA A 291 -8.96 15.00 -8.98
N ARG A 292 -8.14 14.18 -9.66
CA ARG A 292 -7.86 14.31 -11.09
C ARG A 292 -9.03 13.89 -11.97
N ASP A 293 -9.57 12.70 -11.73
CA ASP A 293 -10.58 12.07 -12.59
C ASP A 293 -12.01 12.35 -12.09
N ARG A 294 -12.19 13.43 -11.31
CA ARG A 294 -13.47 13.77 -10.67
C ARG A 294 -14.60 13.93 -11.69
N GLU A 295 -14.37 14.72 -12.72
CA GLU A 295 -15.32 14.97 -13.81
C GLU A 295 -15.63 13.69 -14.60
N VAL A 296 -14.67 12.77 -14.70
CA VAL A 296 -14.85 11.46 -15.35
C VAL A 296 -15.74 10.55 -14.50
N LEU A 297 -15.53 10.53 -13.18
CA LEU A 297 -16.40 9.80 -12.25
C LEU A 297 -17.82 10.38 -12.25
N ASP A 298 -17.95 11.71 -12.19
CA ASP A 298 -19.24 12.40 -12.16
C ASP A 298 -20.01 12.23 -13.49
N SER A 299 -19.33 12.28 -14.65
CA SER A 299 -19.96 12.01 -15.97
C SER A 299 -20.34 10.53 -16.20
N VAL A 300 -19.64 9.58 -15.59
CA VAL A 300 -20.06 8.17 -15.53
C VAL A 300 -21.20 7.96 -14.51
N GLY A 301 -21.52 8.98 -13.70
CA GLY A 301 -22.57 8.94 -12.69
C GLY A 301 -22.16 8.19 -11.43
N PHE A 302 -20.88 8.18 -11.07
CA PHE A 302 -20.37 7.48 -9.89
C PHE A 302 -21.05 7.96 -8.61
N VAL A 303 -21.67 7.03 -7.89
CA VAL A 303 -22.46 7.34 -6.70
C VAL A 303 -21.54 7.61 -5.52
N TRP A 304 -21.42 8.87 -5.09
CA TRP A 304 -20.63 9.25 -3.90
C TRP A 304 -21.30 8.83 -2.60
N ASP A 305 -22.58 9.17 -2.41
CA ASP A 305 -23.39 8.69 -1.27
C ASP A 305 -24.27 7.50 -1.68
N CYS A 306 -23.78 6.30 -1.38
CA CYS A 306 -24.51 5.05 -1.62
C CYS A 306 -25.83 4.95 -0.85
N LYS A 307 -25.96 5.61 0.32
CA LYS A 307 -27.21 5.56 1.07
C LYS A 307 -28.25 6.46 0.44
N ALA A 308 -27.86 7.67 0.04
CA ALA A 308 -28.74 8.61 -0.65
C ALA A 308 -29.27 8.00 -1.96
N ALA A 309 -28.39 7.45 -2.80
CA ALA A 309 -28.80 6.82 -4.06
C ALA A 309 -29.70 5.59 -3.83
N VAL A 310 -29.35 4.68 -2.91
CA VAL A 310 -30.21 3.52 -2.60
C VAL A 310 -31.54 3.94 -1.95
N TRP A 311 -31.59 5.05 -1.22
CA TRP A 311 -32.85 5.59 -0.74
C TRP A 311 -33.68 6.16 -1.90
N ASN A 312 -33.16 7.14 -2.62
CA ASN A 312 -33.86 7.91 -3.65
C ASN A 312 -34.21 7.09 -4.91
N GLU A 313 -33.34 6.18 -5.35
CA GLU A 313 -33.47 5.49 -6.65
C GLU A 313 -34.00 4.05 -6.53
N VAL A 314 -34.01 3.48 -5.32
CA VAL A 314 -34.32 2.04 -5.10
C VAL A 314 -35.38 1.82 -4.03
N ILE A 315 -35.26 2.45 -2.85
CA ILE A 315 -36.19 2.21 -1.73
C ILE A 315 -37.43 3.08 -1.87
N PHE A 316 -37.28 4.39 -2.04
CA PHE A 316 -38.41 5.33 -2.08
C PHE A 316 -39.37 5.05 -3.26
N PRO A 317 -38.90 4.85 -4.51
CA PRO A 317 -39.79 4.50 -5.62
C PRO A 317 -40.48 3.13 -5.45
N ALA A 318 -39.86 2.21 -4.72
CA ALA A 318 -40.48 0.93 -4.39
C ALA A 318 -41.56 1.05 -3.30
N LEU A 319 -41.44 2.05 -2.42
CA LEU A 319 -42.47 2.37 -1.42
C LEU A 319 -43.68 3.03 -2.08
N GLU A 320 -43.47 3.98 -3.00
CA GLU A 320 -44.52 4.58 -3.82
C GLU A 320 -45.28 3.49 -4.59
N ALA A 321 -44.58 2.68 -5.39
CA ALA A 321 -45.19 1.58 -6.14
C ALA A 321 -45.90 0.53 -5.24
N TYR A 322 -45.40 0.29 -4.03
CA TYR A 322 -46.05 -0.60 -3.08
C TYR A 322 -47.38 -0.03 -2.57
N VAL A 323 -47.38 1.24 -2.15
CA VAL A 323 -48.58 1.93 -1.67
C VAL A 323 -49.59 2.04 -2.80
N ASP A 324 -49.15 2.27 -4.04
CA ASP A 324 -50.03 2.30 -5.20
C ASP A 324 -50.66 0.95 -5.54
N ALA A 325 -49.89 -0.14 -5.49
CA ALA A 325 -50.38 -1.48 -5.81
C ALA A 325 -51.27 -2.07 -4.72
N HIS A 326 -50.93 -1.87 -3.44
CA HIS A 326 -51.58 -2.53 -2.31
C HIS A 326 -52.55 -1.64 -1.52
N LYS A 327 -52.57 -0.33 -1.79
CA LYS A 327 -53.35 0.70 -1.06
C LYS A 327 -53.18 0.62 0.46
N ASN A 328 -52.01 0.15 0.92
CA ASN A 328 -51.61 0.09 2.32
C ASN A 328 -50.12 0.39 2.48
N GLY A 329 -49.72 0.94 3.63
CA GLY A 329 -48.33 1.19 4.00
C GLY A 329 -47.66 0.04 4.78
N GLU A 330 -48.36 -1.06 5.03
CA GLU A 330 -47.87 -2.16 5.87
C GLU A 330 -47.10 -3.21 5.06
N VAL A 331 -45.91 -2.85 4.59
CA VAL A 331 -45.01 -3.75 3.87
C VAL A 331 -44.61 -4.96 4.75
N PRO A 332 -44.94 -6.21 4.36
CA PRO A 332 -44.56 -7.41 5.12
C PRO A 332 -43.04 -7.61 5.18
N TYR A 333 -42.50 -8.09 6.30
CA TYR A 333 -41.05 -8.30 6.48
C TYR A 333 -40.39 -9.12 5.35
N ARG A 334 -41.07 -10.15 4.84
CA ARG A 334 -40.57 -11.02 3.76
C ARG A 334 -40.85 -10.49 2.35
N PHE A 335 -41.48 -9.33 2.20
CA PHE A 335 -41.80 -8.76 0.89
C PHE A 335 -40.53 -8.46 0.09
N VAL A 336 -40.54 -8.91 -1.15
CA VAL A 336 -39.51 -8.71 -2.16
C VAL A 336 -40.19 -8.07 -3.36
N VAL A 337 -39.64 -6.96 -3.83
CA VAL A 337 -40.18 -6.25 -5.01
C VAL A 337 -40.17 -7.20 -6.23
N PRO A 338 -41.33 -7.47 -6.85
CA PRO A 338 -41.43 -8.27 -8.07
C PRO A 338 -40.62 -7.69 -9.23
N SER A 339 -40.26 -8.55 -10.19
CA SER A 339 -39.47 -8.17 -11.38
C SER A 339 -40.36 -7.93 -12.60
N GLU A 340 -41.43 -7.17 -12.42
CA GLU A 340 -42.49 -6.91 -13.40
C GLU A 340 -43.06 -5.49 -13.22
N ASP A 341 -43.75 -4.96 -14.23
CA ASP A 341 -44.46 -3.68 -14.10
C ASP A 341 -45.65 -3.84 -13.12
N PRO A 342 -45.97 -2.84 -12.29
CA PRO A 342 -45.51 -1.44 -12.31
C PRO A 342 -44.24 -1.18 -11.48
N TRP A 343 -43.53 -2.20 -11.00
CA TRP A 343 -42.43 -2.02 -10.06
C TRP A 343 -41.19 -1.40 -10.72
N PRO A 344 -40.54 -0.39 -10.10
CA PRO A 344 -39.34 0.23 -10.67
C PRO A 344 -38.21 -0.77 -10.88
N LYS A 345 -37.60 -0.78 -12.08
CA LYS A 345 -36.59 -1.78 -12.46
C LYS A 345 -35.37 -1.85 -11.53
N LYS A 346 -34.93 -0.69 -11.00
CA LYS A 346 -33.84 -0.60 -10.01
C LYS A 346 -34.19 -1.23 -8.65
N SER A 347 -35.48 -1.40 -8.38
CA SER A 347 -36.01 -1.95 -7.14
C SER A 347 -36.27 -3.45 -7.22
N TRP A 348 -36.31 -4.06 -8.40
CA TRP A 348 -36.57 -5.48 -8.61
C TRP A 348 -35.67 -6.38 -7.74
N GLY A 349 -36.26 -7.39 -7.08
CA GLY A 349 -35.56 -8.28 -6.17
C GLY A 349 -35.15 -7.65 -4.82
N LYS A 350 -35.41 -6.36 -4.59
CA LYS A 350 -35.12 -5.72 -3.30
C LYS A 350 -36.01 -6.29 -2.21
N ARG A 351 -35.40 -6.79 -1.12
CA ARG A 351 -36.10 -7.19 0.12
C ARG A 351 -36.55 -5.94 0.89
N LEU A 352 -37.59 -5.27 0.40
CA LEU A 352 -38.08 -3.99 0.92
C LEU A 352 -38.57 -4.12 2.38
N GLY A 353 -39.23 -5.22 2.74
CA GLY A 353 -39.65 -5.49 4.12
C GLY A 353 -38.49 -5.64 5.10
N ASP A 354 -37.38 -6.27 4.69
CA ASP A 354 -36.16 -6.36 5.48
C ASP A 354 -35.44 -5.01 5.57
N ALA A 355 -35.45 -4.21 4.50
CA ALA A 355 -34.92 -2.84 4.53
C ALA A 355 -35.66 -1.97 5.57
N LEU A 356 -37.00 -1.95 5.55
CA LEU A 356 -37.80 -1.22 6.55
C LEU A 356 -37.60 -1.77 7.96
N SER A 357 -37.51 -3.09 8.12
CA SER A 357 -37.19 -3.70 9.43
C SER A 357 -35.83 -3.23 9.96
N ARG A 358 -34.80 -3.14 9.11
CA ARG A 358 -33.49 -2.58 9.49
C ARG A 358 -33.55 -1.09 9.82
N MET A 359 -34.41 -0.31 9.16
CA MET A 359 -34.66 1.09 9.51
C MET A 359 -35.23 1.19 10.92
N ARG A 360 -36.32 0.47 11.21
CA ARG A 360 -36.98 0.44 12.53
C ARG A 360 -36.05 -0.04 13.65
N ASN A 361 -35.25 -1.09 13.40
CA ASN A 361 -34.37 -1.71 14.41
C ASN A 361 -33.03 -0.98 14.61
N ARG A 362 -32.40 -0.49 13.54
CA ARG A 362 -30.99 -0.01 13.57
C ARG A 362 -30.81 1.45 13.17
N GLY A 363 -31.85 2.12 12.68
CA GLY A 363 -31.73 3.46 12.11
C GLY A 363 -30.79 3.49 10.89
N THR A 364 -30.95 2.53 9.98
CA THR A 364 -30.39 2.65 8.62
C THR A 364 -31.17 3.69 7.84
N TYR A 365 -30.52 4.48 6.97
CA TYR A 365 -31.15 5.57 6.20
C TYR A 365 -31.90 6.62 7.05
N PHE A 366 -31.62 6.70 8.35
CA PHE A 366 -32.29 7.63 9.28
C PHE A 366 -32.21 9.09 8.79
N GLU A 367 -31.05 9.46 8.28
CA GLU A 367 -30.74 10.75 7.68
C GLU A 367 -31.62 11.10 6.46
N HIS A 368 -32.10 10.12 5.69
CA HIS A 368 -32.97 10.38 4.52
C HIS A 368 -34.44 10.21 4.90
N TYR A 369 -34.78 9.16 5.66
CA TYR A 369 -36.08 8.97 6.30
C TYR A 369 -36.57 10.23 7.03
N GLY A 370 -35.68 10.89 7.79
CA GLY A 370 -36.00 12.09 8.54
C GLY A 370 -36.16 13.36 7.70
N ARG A 371 -35.70 13.38 6.44
CA ARG A 371 -35.92 14.48 5.49
C ARG A 371 -37.20 14.28 4.69
N ASP A 372 -37.43 13.05 4.24
CA ASP A 372 -38.63 12.68 3.46
C ASP A 372 -39.81 12.22 4.35
N ILE A 373 -39.78 12.54 5.65
CA ILE A 373 -40.77 12.03 6.61
C ILE A 373 -42.19 12.44 6.25
N GLU A 374 -42.37 13.68 5.77
CA GLU A 374 -43.67 14.25 5.36
C GLU A 374 -44.23 13.52 4.13
N LYS A 375 -43.39 13.26 3.11
CA LYS A 375 -43.78 12.43 1.95
C LYS A 375 -44.16 11.00 2.36
N LEU A 376 -43.53 10.47 3.41
CA LEU A 376 -43.90 9.17 3.97
C LEU A 376 -45.23 9.24 4.76
N ASP A 377 -45.62 10.38 5.35
CA ASP A 377 -46.97 10.56 5.91
C ASP A 377 -48.02 10.59 4.80
N GLU A 378 -47.76 11.31 3.70
CA GLU A 378 -48.63 11.37 2.51
C GLU A 378 -48.89 9.98 1.92
N LEU A 379 -47.86 9.11 1.91
CA LEU A 379 -47.95 7.70 1.51
C LEU A 379 -48.51 6.76 2.61
N GLY A 380 -48.87 7.26 3.79
CA GLY A 380 -49.38 6.46 4.92
C GLY A 380 -48.34 5.57 5.61
N LEU A 381 -47.05 5.75 5.32
CA LEU A 381 -45.92 4.93 5.77
C LEU A 381 -45.42 5.32 7.17
N ASN A 382 -46.24 4.99 8.17
CA ASN A 382 -46.01 5.25 9.59
C ASN A 382 -44.89 4.39 10.22
N LEU A 383 -43.62 4.70 9.90
CA LEU A 383 -42.45 4.01 10.43
C LEU A 383 -42.12 4.43 11.87
N LYS A 384 -42.49 3.59 12.84
CA LYS A 384 -42.07 3.72 14.25
C LYS A 384 -40.69 3.09 14.48
N LEU A 385 -39.83 3.81 15.19
CA LEU A 385 -38.49 3.35 15.58
C LEU A 385 -38.59 2.44 16.81
N LEU A 386 -37.64 1.51 16.94
CA LEU A 386 -37.45 0.69 18.14
C LEU A 386 -36.35 1.29 19.02
N SER A 387 -36.30 0.89 20.28
CA SER A 387 -35.41 1.48 21.30
C SER A 387 -33.93 1.48 20.89
N THR A 388 -33.46 0.44 20.21
CA THR A 388 -32.09 0.38 19.67
C THR A 388 -31.80 1.41 18.57
N ALA A 389 -32.78 1.75 17.73
CA ALA A 389 -32.63 2.82 16.74
C ALA A 389 -32.77 4.19 17.39
N TRP A 390 -33.74 4.35 18.29
CA TRP A 390 -33.98 5.57 19.05
C TRP A 390 -32.75 5.99 19.85
N ASN A 391 -32.24 5.12 20.71
CA ASN A 391 -31.09 5.41 21.58
C ASN A 391 -29.82 5.71 20.78
N ARG A 392 -29.68 5.13 19.57
CA ARG A 392 -28.50 5.33 18.71
C ARG A 392 -28.58 6.55 17.81
N ARG A 393 -29.78 6.99 17.43
CA ARG A 393 -29.99 8.02 16.40
C ARG A 393 -30.66 9.27 16.89
N VAL A 394 -31.61 9.14 17.81
CA VAL A 394 -32.47 10.24 18.25
C VAL A 394 -31.97 10.83 19.55
N ILE A 395 -31.58 10.01 20.55
CA ILE A 395 -31.06 10.52 21.84
C ILE A 395 -29.92 11.53 21.65
N PRO A 396 -28.83 11.26 20.89
CA PRO A 396 -27.76 12.25 20.71
C PRO A 396 -28.22 13.58 20.08
N LEU A 397 -29.31 13.56 19.30
CA LEU A 397 -29.91 14.76 18.71
C LEU A 397 -30.81 15.50 19.70
N LEU A 398 -31.46 14.78 20.61
CA LEU A 398 -32.21 15.37 21.73
C LEU A 398 -31.25 16.00 22.76
N ASP A 399 -30.12 15.35 23.04
CA ASP A 399 -29.07 15.90 23.90
C ASP A 399 -28.55 17.23 23.31
N THR A 400 -28.20 17.25 22.02
CA THR A 400 -27.80 18.48 21.30
C THR A 400 -28.91 19.54 21.28
N TYR A 401 -30.18 19.15 21.15
CA TYR A 401 -31.30 20.08 21.22
C TYR A 401 -31.44 20.70 22.62
N ALA A 402 -31.34 19.89 23.68
CA ALA A 402 -31.46 20.34 25.06
C ALA A 402 -30.31 21.26 25.49
N GLU A 403 -29.09 21.04 24.98
CA GLU A 403 -27.96 21.96 25.17
C GLU A 403 -28.20 23.34 24.54
N LEU A 404 -28.91 23.42 23.41
CA LEU A 404 -29.16 24.67 22.67
C LEU A 404 -30.44 25.41 23.10
N HIS A 405 -31.49 24.68 23.49
CA HIS A 405 -32.83 25.21 23.73
C HIS A 405 -33.40 24.92 25.13
N GLY A 406 -32.67 24.17 25.96
CA GLY A 406 -33.10 23.74 27.29
C GLY A 406 -33.91 22.43 27.28
N GLU A 407 -34.17 21.89 28.48
CA GLU A 407 -35.01 20.70 28.66
C GLU A 407 -36.49 21.02 28.38
N GLY A 408 -36.89 20.88 27.11
CA GLY A 408 -38.26 21.13 26.64
C GLY A 408 -38.71 20.14 25.56
N GLU A 409 -40.02 20.11 25.29
CA GLU A 409 -40.56 19.35 24.16
C GLU A 409 -40.08 19.95 22.84
N VAL A 410 -39.54 19.10 21.96
CA VAL A 410 -39.10 19.51 20.61
C VAL A 410 -40.32 19.94 19.79
N PRO A 411 -40.37 21.17 19.23
CA PRO A 411 -41.47 21.63 18.39
C PRO A 411 -41.70 20.70 17.20
N LEU A 412 -42.97 20.50 16.82
CA LEU A 412 -43.36 19.54 15.78
C LEU A 412 -42.71 19.85 14.42
N ASP A 413 -42.59 21.13 14.11
CA ASP A 413 -42.01 21.70 12.90
C ASP A 413 -40.47 21.80 12.93
N PHE A 414 -39.82 21.48 14.07
CA PHE A 414 -38.38 21.65 14.24
C PHE A 414 -37.58 20.81 13.24
N VAL A 415 -36.71 21.51 12.50
CA VAL A 415 -35.78 20.97 11.51
C VAL A 415 -34.37 21.24 11.99
N ILE A 416 -33.50 20.23 11.92
CA ILE A 416 -32.08 20.40 12.28
C ILE A 416 -31.43 21.43 11.32
N PRO A 417 -30.95 22.58 11.83
CA PRO A 417 -30.39 23.65 11.02
C PRO A 417 -29.02 23.28 10.43
N SER A 418 -28.62 23.99 9.38
CA SER A 418 -27.37 23.73 8.63
C SER A 418 -26.13 24.37 9.27
N GLU A 419 -26.00 24.27 10.59
CA GLU A 419 -24.97 24.95 11.38
C GLU A 419 -24.42 24.07 12.52
N ALA A 420 -23.30 24.47 13.11
CA ALA A 420 -22.75 23.81 14.29
C ALA A 420 -23.63 24.09 15.52
N PRO A 421 -23.77 23.17 16.49
CA PRO A 421 -23.02 21.91 16.66
C PRO A 421 -23.49 20.73 15.80
N TRP A 422 -24.57 20.87 15.02
CA TRP A 422 -25.16 19.76 14.29
C TRP A 422 -24.25 19.18 13.20
N GLU A 423 -24.14 17.85 13.16
CA GLU A 423 -23.38 17.16 12.12
C GLU A 423 -23.99 17.40 10.73
N LYS A 424 -23.16 17.70 9.72
CA LYS A 424 -23.60 17.94 8.32
C LYS A 424 -24.55 16.87 7.76
N LYS A 425 -24.36 15.61 8.16
CA LYS A 425 -25.20 14.49 7.71
C LYS A 425 -26.63 14.51 8.28
N MET A 426 -26.89 15.26 9.35
CA MET A 426 -28.20 15.38 10.02
C MET A 426 -28.96 16.67 9.64
N TRP A 427 -28.32 17.62 8.96
CA TRP A 427 -28.96 18.86 8.50
C TRP A 427 -30.21 18.59 7.64
N GLY A 428 -31.29 19.34 7.89
CA GLY A 428 -32.58 19.17 7.22
C GLY A 428 -33.46 18.03 7.74
N VAL A 429 -33.01 17.25 8.73
CA VAL A 429 -33.85 16.22 9.36
C VAL A 429 -34.94 16.88 10.21
N ARG A 430 -36.20 16.51 9.98
CA ARG A 430 -37.40 16.93 10.73
C ARG A 430 -37.46 16.21 12.09
N LEU A 431 -36.60 16.61 13.03
CA LEU A 431 -36.50 15.94 14.34
C LEU A 431 -37.83 16.01 15.13
N GLY A 432 -38.58 17.12 15.04
CA GLY A 432 -39.90 17.26 15.68
C GLY A 432 -40.90 16.16 15.29
N LEU A 433 -41.09 15.94 13.98
CA LEU A 433 -41.94 14.88 13.43
C LEU A 433 -41.46 13.47 13.83
N ILE A 434 -40.14 13.23 13.88
CA ILE A 434 -39.58 11.94 14.35
C ILE A 434 -39.94 11.68 15.80
N VAL A 435 -39.86 12.70 16.66
CA VAL A 435 -40.21 12.60 18.09
C VAL A 435 -41.71 12.34 18.25
N ALA A 436 -42.55 13.13 17.59
CA ALA A 436 -44.01 13.00 17.63
C ALA A 436 -44.51 11.62 17.15
N ARG A 437 -43.87 11.01 16.14
CA ARG A 437 -44.19 9.64 15.68
C ARG A 437 -43.85 8.53 16.67
N ASN A 438 -43.07 8.80 17.72
CA ASN A 438 -42.57 7.81 18.67
C ASN A 438 -42.93 8.13 20.13
N PRO A 439 -44.23 8.30 20.45
CA PRO A 439 -44.69 8.73 21.78
C PRO A 439 -44.40 7.71 22.90
N GLN A 440 -43.94 6.50 22.56
CA GLN A 440 -43.47 5.50 23.51
C GLN A 440 -42.09 5.80 24.13
N PHE A 441 -41.34 6.76 23.58
CA PHE A 441 -40.03 7.18 24.09
C PHE A 441 -40.01 8.63 24.62
N THR A 442 -41.07 9.41 24.36
CA THR A 442 -41.30 10.67 25.05
C THR A 442 -41.98 10.41 26.39
N PRO A 443 -41.51 10.97 27.52
CA PRO A 443 -42.24 10.91 28.78
C PRO A 443 -43.66 11.47 28.57
N ARG A 444 -44.69 10.74 29.01
CA ARG A 444 -46.02 11.34 29.16
C ARG A 444 -45.98 12.25 30.38
N LYS A 445 -46.48 13.48 30.21
CA LYS A 445 -46.84 14.39 31.30
C LYS A 445 -47.91 13.76 32.20
#